data_AF-A0A5E4IQJ2-F1
#
_entry.id   AF-A0A5E4IQJ2-F1
#
_cell.length_a   1.000
_cell.length_b   1.000
_cell.length_c   1.000
_cell.angle_alpha   90.00
_cell.angle_beta   90.00
_cell.angle_gamma   90.00
#
_symmetry.space_group_name_H-M   'P 1'
#
loop_
_entity.id
_entity.type
_entity.pdbx_description
1 polymer ?
#
loop_
_entity_poly.entity_id
_entity_poly.type
_entity_poly.pdbx_seq_one_letter_code
_entity_poly.pdbx_strand_id
1 'polypeptide(L)'
;MVTKKSFGKKFSIVVTNIVATSAVDFQVDLNKFAELNGFTIDEDYPIGVHCRSDKIAGIVTVFRTGKMISVGSRTIEQTKKNLSFIQNLLKEQRKQLEII
;
A
#
# COMPACT_ATOMS: atom_id res chain seq x y z
N MET A 1 11.97 -42.13 -40.56
CA MET A 1 12.53 -41.00 -39.78
C MET A 1 11.42 -39.97 -39.63
N VAL A 2 10.75 -39.90 -38.48
CA VAL A 2 9.59 -39.01 -38.27
C VAL A 2 10.09 -37.71 -37.66
N THR A 3 9.97 -36.61 -38.41
CA THR A 3 10.34 -35.26 -38.00
C THR A 3 9.39 -34.75 -36.92
N LYS A 4 9.90 -34.56 -35.69
CA LYS A 4 9.18 -33.87 -34.60
C LYS A 4 8.94 -32.42 -35.01
N LYS A 5 7.71 -32.09 -35.39
CA LYS A 5 7.24 -30.71 -35.56
C LYS A 5 6.95 -30.13 -34.17
N SER A 6 7.86 -29.31 -33.66
CA SER A 6 7.71 -28.60 -32.38
C SER A 6 6.75 -27.42 -32.56
N PHE A 7 5.47 -27.62 -32.25
CA PHE A 7 4.51 -26.54 -32.00
C PHE A 7 4.49 -26.23 -30.50
N GLY A 8 5.35 -25.32 -30.04
CA GLY A 8 5.40 -24.91 -28.63
C GLY A 8 5.41 -23.40 -28.52
N LYS A 9 4.23 -22.75 -28.53
CA LYS A 9 4.12 -21.30 -28.31
C LYS A 9 4.45 -21.02 -26.83
N LYS A 10 5.56 -20.33 -26.57
CA LYS A 10 6.00 -19.99 -25.20
C LYS A 10 5.21 -18.79 -24.72
N PHE A 11 4.36 -18.97 -23.70
CA PHE A 11 3.62 -17.86 -23.08
C PHE A 11 4.45 -17.22 -21.96
N SER A 12 4.57 -15.90 -21.99
CA SER A 12 5.13 -15.11 -20.90
C SER A 12 3.99 -14.52 -20.07
N ILE A 13 3.92 -14.90 -18.80
CA ILE A 13 2.99 -14.31 -17.83
C ILE A 13 3.78 -13.28 -17.01
N VAL A 14 3.23 -12.05 -16.90
CA VAL A 14 3.86 -10.95 -16.16
C VAL A 14 2.81 -10.32 -15.24
N VAL A 15 3.18 -10.13 -13.97
CA VAL A 15 2.35 -9.41 -13.00
C VAL A 15 2.44 -7.91 -13.28
N THR A 16 1.29 -7.29 -13.57
CA THR A 16 1.20 -5.86 -13.89
C THR A 16 0.85 -5.01 -12.67
N ASN A 17 0.11 -5.59 -11.71
CA ASN A 17 -0.29 -4.94 -10.48
C ASN A 17 -0.64 -5.99 -9.40
N ILE A 18 -0.38 -5.63 -8.15
CA ILE A 18 -0.79 -6.34 -6.95
C ILE A 18 -1.58 -5.36 -6.08
N VAL A 19 -2.76 -5.80 -5.64
CA VAL A 19 -3.55 -5.11 -4.62
C VAL A 19 -3.52 -5.95 -3.36
N ALA A 20 -3.20 -5.34 -2.23
CA ALA A 20 -3.20 -6.01 -0.94
C ALA A 20 -3.72 -5.11 0.17
N THR A 21 -4.15 -5.72 1.27
CA THR A 21 -4.67 -5.01 2.42
C THR A 21 -3.89 -5.37 3.68
N SER A 22 -3.92 -4.47 4.65
CA SER A 22 -3.45 -4.70 6.01
C SER A 22 -4.29 -3.86 6.97
N ALA A 23 -4.11 -4.05 8.28
CA ALA A 23 -4.74 -3.22 9.28
C ALA A 23 -3.85 -3.05 10.51
N VAL A 24 -3.97 -1.90 11.17
CA VAL A 24 -3.59 -1.73 12.57
C VAL A 24 -4.82 -1.95 13.47
N ASP A 25 -4.60 -2.21 14.75
CA ASP A 25 -5.62 -2.54 15.74
C ASP A 25 -6.23 -1.31 16.44
N PHE A 26 -6.14 -0.14 15.80
CA PHE A 26 -6.65 1.12 16.34
C PHE A 26 -7.18 2.05 15.26
N GLN A 27 -8.02 3.00 15.70
CA GLN A 27 -8.52 4.05 14.83
C GLN A 27 -7.46 5.11 14.54
N VAL A 28 -7.52 5.66 13.33
CA VAL A 28 -6.56 6.66 12.85
C VAL A 28 -7.28 7.99 12.68
N ASP A 29 -6.71 9.05 13.28
CA ASP A 29 -7.05 10.42 12.92
C ASP A 29 -6.41 10.74 11.57
N LEU A 30 -7.23 10.70 10.51
CA LEU A 30 -6.78 10.87 9.13
C LEU A 30 -6.22 12.28 8.88
N ASN A 31 -6.83 13.32 9.45
CA ASN A 31 -6.40 14.70 9.27
C ASN A 31 -5.02 14.89 9.87
N LYS A 32 -4.84 14.48 11.14
CA LYS A 32 -3.56 14.57 11.83
C LYS A 32 -2.48 13.72 11.14
N PHE A 33 -2.84 12.51 10.70
CA PHE A 33 -1.90 11.64 9.99
C PHE A 33 -1.44 12.24 8.66
N ALA A 34 -2.35 12.83 7.89
CA ALA A 34 -2.03 13.46 6.63
C ALA A 34 -1.13 14.68 6.81
N GLU A 35 -1.48 15.57 7.73
CA GLU A 35 -0.73 16.80 8.03
C GLU A 35 0.72 16.49 8.46
N LEU A 36 0.90 15.60 9.44
CA LEU A 36 2.23 15.28 9.97
C LEU A 36 3.17 14.63 8.95
N ASN A 37 2.63 13.94 7.95
CA ASN A 37 3.42 13.20 6.96
C ASN A 37 3.41 13.86 5.58
N GLY A 38 2.76 15.02 5.42
CA GLY A 38 2.61 15.71 4.14
C GLY A 38 1.84 14.91 3.10
N PHE A 39 0.86 14.10 3.52
CA PHE A 39 0.00 13.34 2.61
C PHE A 39 -1.24 14.12 2.22
N THR A 40 -1.83 13.76 1.09
CA THR A 40 -3.04 14.41 0.56
C THR A 40 -4.29 13.65 1.00
N ILE A 41 -5.27 14.41 1.49
CA ILE A 41 -6.65 13.97 1.65
C ILE A 41 -7.42 14.49 0.45
N ASP A 42 -8.26 13.66 -0.13
CA ASP A 42 -9.24 14.10 -1.11
C ASP A 42 -10.38 14.82 -0.37
N GLU A 43 -10.53 16.12 -0.60
CA GLU A 43 -11.55 16.96 0.05
C GLU A 43 -12.97 16.56 -0.37
N ASP A 44 -13.14 16.06 -1.59
CA ASP A 44 -14.43 15.66 -2.12
C ASP A 44 -14.86 14.29 -1.57
N TYR A 45 -13.90 13.42 -1.24
CA TYR A 45 -14.14 12.07 -0.72
C TYR A 45 -13.17 11.69 0.42
N PRO A 46 -13.39 12.19 1.65
CA PRO A 46 -12.51 11.95 2.80
C PRO A 46 -12.72 10.56 3.43
N ILE A 47 -12.76 9.52 2.60
CA ILE A 47 -12.90 8.12 3.02
C ILE A 47 -11.55 7.57 3.49
N GLY A 48 -10.44 8.14 2.99
CA GLY A 48 -9.08 7.75 3.38
C GLY A 48 -8.01 8.76 2.97
N VAL A 49 -6.79 8.55 3.46
CA VAL A 49 -5.60 9.32 3.12
C VAL A 49 -4.81 8.56 2.06
N HIS A 50 -4.48 9.22 0.94
CA HIS A 50 -3.66 8.63 -0.11
C HIS A 50 -2.17 8.90 0.13
N CYS A 51 -1.48 7.91 0.67
CA CYS A 51 -0.06 8.00 0.97
C CYS A 51 0.77 7.66 -0.28
N ARG A 52 1.49 8.66 -0.79
CA ARG A 52 2.55 8.51 -1.79
C ARG A 52 3.88 8.99 -1.20
N SER A 53 4.95 8.28 -1.51
CA SER A 53 6.31 8.59 -1.07
C SER A 53 7.29 7.84 -1.96
N ASP A 54 8.50 8.37 -2.13
CA ASP A 54 9.61 7.68 -2.83
C ASP A 54 9.97 6.33 -2.19
N LYS A 55 9.57 6.13 -0.93
CA LYS A 55 9.74 4.86 -0.19
C LYS A 55 8.69 3.79 -0.56
N ILE A 56 7.63 4.17 -1.26
CA ILE A 56 6.47 3.33 -1.60
C ILE A 56 6.39 3.11 -3.11
N ALA A 57 6.32 1.86 -3.54
CA ALA A 57 6.04 1.51 -4.93
C ALA A 57 4.52 1.51 -5.19
N GLY A 58 3.96 2.69 -5.48
CA GLY A 58 2.54 2.89 -5.77
C GLY A 58 1.85 3.83 -4.78
N ILE A 59 0.70 3.41 -4.26
CA ILE A 59 -0.12 4.18 -3.31
C ILE A 59 -0.54 3.26 -2.18
N VAL A 60 -0.55 3.77 -0.96
CA VAL A 60 -1.26 3.15 0.16
C VAL A 60 -2.37 4.08 0.60
N THR A 61 -3.60 3.58 0.63
CA THR A 61 -4.75 4.33 1.17
C THR A 61 -5.03 3.87 2.59
N VAL A 62 -5.06 4.81 3.54
CA VAL A 62 -5.34 4.53 4.96
C VAL A 62 -6.75 5.01 5.32
N PHE A 63 -7.49 4.17 6.03
CA PHE A 63 -8.86 4.46 6.47
C PHE A 63 -8.91 4.74 7.96
N ARG A 64 -9.91 5.50 8.42
CA ARG A 64 -10.13 5.81 9.86
C ARG A 64 -10.19 4.56 10.73
N THR A 65 -10.59 3.43 10.18
CA THR A 65 -10.65 2.13 10.86
C THR A 65 -9.29 1.48 11.13
N GLY A 66 -8.19 2.08 10.67
CA GLY A 66 -6.85 1.48 10.72
C GLY A 66 -6.56 0.49 9.59
N LYS A 67 -7.56 0.17 8.77
CA LYS A 67 -7.37 -0.59 7.53
C LYS A 67 -6.56 0.23 6.53
N MET A 68 -5.83 -0.48 5.68
CA MET A 68 -5.07 0.11 4.59
C MET A 68 -5.07 -0.78 3.34
N ILE A 69 -5.03 -0.16 2.17
CA ILE A 69 -4.98 -0.83 0.87
C ILE A 69 -3.74 -0.34 0.14
N SER A 70 -2.87 -1.25 -0.30
CA SER A 70 -1.75 -0.94 -1.21
C SER A 70 -2.11 -1.32 -2.64
N VAL A 71 -1.86 -0.41 -3.58
CA VAL A 71 -2.09 -0.58 -5.02
C VAL A 71 -0.86 -0.07 -5.79
N GLY A 72 -0.52 -0.70 -6.91
CA GLY A 72 0.51 -0.23 -7.85
C GLY A 72 1.84 -0.96 -7.76
N SER A 73 1.95 -1.97 -6.90
CA SER A 73 3.14 -2.82 -6.79
C SER A 73 3.14 -3.92 -7.85
N ARG A 74 4.32 -4.35 -8.33
CA ARG A 74 4.46 -5.48 -9.28
C ARG A 74 5.03 -6.73 -8.63
N THR A 75 5.44 -6.64 -7.37
CA THR A 75 6.04 -7.74 -6.61
C THR A 75 5.48 -7.76 -5.19
N ILE A 76 5.42 -8.94 -4.58
CA ILE A 76 4.96 -9.12 -3.20
C ILE A 76 5.87 -8.36 -2.21
N GLU A 77 7.17 -8.32 -2.49
CA GLU A 77 8.18 -7.60 -1.71
C GLU A 77 7.82 -6.10 -1.60
N GLN A 78 7.54 -5.46 -2.74
CA GLN A 78 7.13 -4.06 -2.81
C GLN A 78 5.85 -3.83 -2.01
N THR A 79 4.85 -4.70 -2.18
CA THR A 79 3.58 -4.60 -1.45
C THR A 79 3.78 -4.68 0.07
N LYS A 80 4.60 -5.63 0.54
CA LYS A 80 4.94 -5.75 1.97
C LYS A 80 5.68 -4.53 2.49
N LYS A 81 6.65 -4.01 1.73
CA LYS A 81 7.41 -2.80 2.09
C LYS A 81 6.49 -1.58 2.22
N ASN A 82 5.60 -1.38 1.26
CA ASN A 82 4.61 -0.30 1.26
C ASN A 82 3.74 -0.32 2.52
N LEU A 83 3.13 -1.47 2.80
CA LEU A 83 2.24 -1.65 3.95
C LEU A 83 3.00 -1.52 5.27
N SER A 84 4.22 -2.05 5.36
CA SER A 84 5.03 -1.98 6.59
C SER A 84 5.50 -0.55 6.87
N PHE A 85 5.88 0.20 5.83
CA PHE A 85 6.27 1.60 5.96
C PHE A 85 5.14 2.45 6.57
N ILE A 86 3.92 2.33 6.03
CA ILE A 86 2.76 3.07 6.55
C ILE A 86 2.34 2.60 7.94
N GLN A 87 2.37 1.30 8.22
CA GLN A 87 2.11 0.78 9.57
C GLN A 87 3.08 1.34 10.60
N ASN A 88 4.36 1.49 10.26
CA ASN A 88 5.35 2.04 11.17
C ASN A 88 5.09 3.52 11.47
N LEU A 89 4.77 4.33 10.46
CA LEU A 89 4.39 5.73 10.66
C LEU A 89 3.17 5.87 11.59
N LEU A 90 2.14 5.04 11.39
CA LEU A 90 0.95 5.05 12.24
C LEU A 90 1.27 4.65 13.70
N LYS A 91 2.13 3.64 13.89
CA LYS A 91 2.56 3.20 15.23
C LYS A 91 3.42 4.25 15.92
N GLU A 92 4.31 4.93 15.20
CA GLU A 92 5.14 6.02 15.73
C GLU A 92 4.26 7.21 16.16
N GLN A 93 3.30 7.61 15.32
CA GLN A 93 2.34 8.66 15.65
C GLN A 93 1.50 8.30 16.89
N ARG A 94 1.04 7.05 17.00
CA ARG A 94 0.26 6.60 18.16
C ARG A 94 1.06 6.69 19.47
N LYS A 95 2.34 6.28 19.45
CA LYS A 95 3.20 6.36 20.65
C LYS A 95 3.35 7.81 21.14
N GLN A 96 3.45 8.77 20.23
CA GLN A 96 3.55 10.19 20.59
C GLN A 96 2.28 10.72 21.29
N LEU A 97 1.13 10.11 21.02
CA LEU A 97 -0.16 10.48 21.62
C LEU A 97 -0.38 9.87 23.01
N GLU A 98 0.28 8.77 23.35
CA GLU A 98 0.12 8.06 24.64
C GLU A 98 1.10 8.56 25.73
N ILE A 99 2.00 9.50 25.41
CA ILE A 99 3.03 10.04 26.32
C ILE A 99 2.61 11.41 26.92
N ILE A 100 1.40 11.89 26.61
CA ILE A 100 0.80 13.12 27.17
C ILE A 100 -0.36 12.72 28.09
#